data_AF-A0A7S4HYC0-F1
#
_entry.id   AF-A0A7S4HYC0-F1
#
_cell.length_a   1.000
_cell.length_b   1.000
_cell.length_c   1.000
_cell.angle_alpha   90.00
_cell.angle_beta   90.00
_cell.angle_gamma   90.00
#
_symmetry.space_group_name_H-M   'P 1'
#
loop_
_entity.id
_entity.type
_entity.pdbx_description
1 polymer ?
#
loop_
_entity_poly.entity_id
_entity_poly.type
_entity_poly.pdbx_seq_one_letter_code
_entity_poly.pdbx_strand_id
1 'polypeptide(L)'
;GRHQNAIISGLIPFSTGVSQALTSVFGTGLRKDGTIGRLPSRRDVKAIYDWYELERATYPQNSIVVYPSATHYSPYPVTLYGRGAWSAVDLLYFLPEIPSTFVGEHGGWAMEYDLSSKTFRHTTSDHSVSSLAEIRGHYVHRATMRKRINVLNDGGLILLYAKVNSKTWHDRVFAFARFKLNKMAIIAINFNDVESTFYIDFNPLRNLFDTNHNIYKREDYINPSEAAMYFSLEELLHEKQQVTLQPYKSMCWGIFTEIDSPAARRVLFEHSFHRLAYNLEHGIDPSHNLVYSDFCKAFDDSIQTFDHFVDTFTQQLPQASLNRFPTLIRNALAVSVRSTEQGNKLIATLEYLKEKKDTTTSPQESLVVNNVYQQILECNALGPLVFVTPEIGRFSKVGGIAVMVDELTQALVALGCEVILISPYYNFDRKGATGYLKKEGVKHLKNII
;
A
#
# COMPACT_ATOMS: atom_id res chain seq x y z
N GLY A 1 -29.30 -11.00 20.11
CA GLY A 1 -28.53 -9.94 19.45
C GLY A 1 -29.40 -8.71 19.21
N ARG A 2 -29.68 -8.37 17.93
CA ARG A 2 -30.41 -7.13 17.56
C ARG A 2 -31.80 -6.97 18.18
N HIS A 3 -32.60 -8.04 18.27
CA HIS A 3 -33.95 -7.96 18.87
C HIS A 3 -33.90 -7.62 20.37
N GLN A 4 -32.91 -8.14 21.09
CA GLN A 4 -32.67 -7.79 22.50
C GLN A 4 -32.24 -6.34 22.65
N ASN A 5 -31.32 -5.87 21.80
CA ASN A 5 -30.88 -4.47 21.82
C ASN A 5 -32.01 -3.51 21.41
N ALA A 6 -32.92 -3.91 20.52
CA ALA A 6 -34.10 -3.13 20.16
C ALA A 6 -35.10 -3.02 21.33
N ILE A 7 -35.26 -4.10 22.10
CA ILE A 7 -36.08 -4.11 23.31
C ILE A 7 -35.44 -3.23 24.40
N ILE A 8 -34.11 -3.29 24.55
CA ILE A 8 -33.36 -2.46 25.52
C ILE A 8 -33.32 -0.99 25.10
N SER A 9 -33.22 -0.68 23.80
CA SER A 9 -33.15 0.70 23.32
C SER A 9 -34.46 1.47 23.54
N GLY A 10 -35.60 0.77 23.63
CA GLY A 10 -36.91 1.40 23.73
C GLY A 10 -37.22 2.20 22.45
N LEU A 11 -37.18 3.53 22.54
CA LEU A 11 -37.34 4.43 21.40
C LEU A 11 -36.16 4.28 20.44
N ILE A 12 -36.44 4.00 19.16
CA ILE A 12 -35.43 3.94 18.10
C ILE A 12 -35.27 5.35 17.52
N PRO A 13 -34.18 6.08 17.84
CA PRO A 13 -33.96 7.41 17.31
C PRO A 13 -33.77 7.39 15.78
N PHE A 14 -34.25 8.45 15.17
CA PHE A 14 -34.11 8.76 13.76
C PHE A 14 -33.21 9.99 13.63
N SER A 15 -32.12 9.88 12.87
CA SER A 15 -31.13 10.96 12.76
C SER A 15 -30.88 11.36 11.32
N THR A 16 -31.20 12.61 11.00
CA THR A 16 -30.89 13.22 9.69
C THR A 16 -29.47 13.80 9.62
N GLY A 17 -28.68 13.61 10.68
CA GLY A 17 -27.33 14.19 10.79
C GLY A 17 -26.38 13.71 9.69
N VAL A 18 -26.53 12.46 9.23
CA VAL A 18 -25.69 11.91 8.14
C VAL A 18 -25.83 12.72 6.86
N SER A 19 -27.07 13.08 6.47
CA SER A 19 -27.32 13.86 5.26
C SER A 19 -26.82 15.30 5.40
N GLN A 20 -26.89 15.87 6.60
CA GLN A 20 -26.34 17.20 6.89
C GLN A 20 -24.81 17.23 6.83
N ALA A 21 -24.15 16.22 7.40
CA ALA A 21 -22.70 16.07 7.34
C ALA A 21 -22.23 15.86 5.89
N LEU A 22 -22.88 14.93 5.17
CA LEU A 22 -22.57 14.62 3.78
C LEU A 22 -22.74 15.82 2.85
N THR A 23 -23.88 16.52 2.90
CA THR A 23 -24.12 17.71 2.06
C THR A 23 -22.99 18.73 2.20
N SER A 24 -22.49 18.94 3.43
CA SER A 24 -21.41 19.88 3.69
C SER A 24 -20.10 19.54 2.97
N VAL A 25 -19.81 18.24 2.78
CA VAL A 25 -18.63 17.76 2.04
C VAL A 25 -18.78 17.99 0.53
N PHE A 26 -20.01 18.01 0.02
CA PHE A 26 -20.32 18.33 -1.37
C PHE A 26 -20.47 19.85 -1.64
N GLY A 27 -20.39 20.69 -0.60
CA GLY A 27 -20.48 22.15 -0.72
C GLY A 27 -21.91 22.71 -0.63
N THR A 28 -22.85 21.89 -0.18
CA THR A 28 -24.23 22.29 0.10
C THR A 28 -24.49 22.23 1.60
N GLY A 29 -25.45 23.00 2.08
CA GLY A 29 -25.90 22.98 3.47
C GLY A 29 -27.35 22.55 3.51
N LEU A 30 -27.65 21.49 4.27
CA LEU A 30 -29.01 21.04 4.52
C LEU A 30 -29.48 21.56 5.89
N ARG A 31 -30.53 22.38 5.89
CA ARG A 31 -31.17 22.83 7.14
C ARG A 31 -32.17 21.79 7.66
N LYS A 32 -32.59 21.93 8.91
CA LYS A 32 -33.56 21.02 9.56
C LYS A 32 -34.94 21.02 8.88
N ASP A 33 -35.29 22.12 8.23
CA ASP A 33 -36.53 22.27 7.46
C ASP A 33 -36.44 21.69 6.05
N GLY A 34 -35.30 21.09 5.67
CA GLY A 34 -35.08 20.53 4.34
C GLY A 34 -34.53 21.48 3.30
N THR A 35 -34.42 22.77 3.63
CA THR A 35 -33.93 23.77 2.68
C THR A 35 -32.44 23.58 2.39
N ILE A 36 -32.09 23.68 1.10
CA ILE A 36 -30.71 23.58 0.61
C ILE A 36 -30.14 24.99 0.46
N GLY A 37 -28.99 25.25 1.08
CA GLY A 37 -28.15 26.41 0.81
C GLY A 37 -26.83 26.03 0.16
N ARG A 38 -26.19 26.94 -0.57
CA ARG A 38 -24.78 26.76 -0.99
C ARG A 38 -23.85 27.23 0.12
N LEU A 39 -22.81 26.44 0.40
CA LEU A 39 -21.75 26.85 1.30
C LEU A 39 -20.70 27.67 0.54
N PRO A 40 -19.98 28.60 1.19
CA PRO A 40 -18.88 29.34 0.57
C PRO A 40 -17.77 28.43 0.03
N SER A 41 -17.53 27.31 0.71
CA SER A 41 -16.58 26.28 0.32
C SER A 41 -17.06 24.90 0.76
N ARG A 42 -16.59 23.85 0.07
CA ARG A 42 -16.79 22.47 0.50
C ARG A 42 -16.05 22.23 1.82
N ARG A 43 -16.69 21.55 2.78
CA ARG A 43 -16.02 21.11 4.01
C ARG A 43 -15.22 19.83 3.77
N ASP A 44 -14.23 19.58 4.60
CA ASP A 44 -13.45 18.35 4.56
C ASP A 44 -14.22 17.19 5.20
N VAL A 45 -13.80 15.94 4.93
CA VAL A 45 -14.39 14.74 5.55
C VAL A 45 -14.30 14.74 7.07
N LYS A 46 -13.49 15.61 7.68
CA LYS A 46 -13.51 15.90 9.11
C LYS A 46 -14.92 16.21 9.63
N ALA A 47 -15.76 16.86 8.82
CA ALA A 47 -17.16 17.11 9.18
C ALA A 47 -17.96 15.81 9.44
N ILE A 48 -17.63 14.71 8.74
CA ILE A 48 -18.23 13.40 8.94
C ILE A 48 -17.68 12.73 10.21
N TYR A 49 -16.37 12.82 10.46
CA TYR A 49 -15.76 12.34 11.71
C TYR A 49 -16.38 13.03 12.93
N ASP A 50 -16.40 14.36 12.94
CA ASP A 50 -16.93 15.16 14.05
C ASP A 50 -18.42 14.90 14.29
N TRP A 51 -19.20 14.76 13.21
CA TRP A 51 -20.61 14.40 13.31
C TRP A 51 -20.80 13.02 13.96
N TYR A 52 -20.07 12.01 13.49
CA TYR A 52 -20.23 10.66 13.99
C TYR A 52 -19.86 10.56 15.48
N GLU A 53 -18.75 11.18 15.88
CA GLU A 53 -18.33 11.22 17.29
C GLU A 53 -19.36 11.94 18.18
N LEU A 54 -19.85 13.11 17.75
CA LEU A 54 -20.88 13.86 18.48
C LEU A 54 -22.16 13.03 18.63
N GLU A 55 -22.57 12.33 17.58
CA GLU A 55 -23.76 11.51 17.59
C GLU A 55 -23.61 10.30 18.50
N ARG A 56 -22.44 9.66 18.52
CA ARG A 56 -22.14 8.58 19.47
C ARG A 56 -22.06 9.05 20.92
N ALA A 57 -21.66 10.30 21.16
CA ALA A 57 -21.72 10.91 22.49
C ALA A 57 -23.16 11.28 22.91
N THR A 58 -24.06 11.50 21.95
CA THR A 58 -25.44 11.93 22.21
C THR A 58 -26.35 10.77 22.63
N TYR A 59 -26.18 9.59 22.03
CA TYR A 59 -27.03 8.43 22.29
C TYR A 59 -26.37 7.44 23.26
N PRO A 60 -27.15 6.74 24.11
CA PRO A 60 -26.62 5.68 24.96
C PRO A 60 -25.87 4.61 24.16
N GLN A 61 -24.87 4.00 24.78
CA GLN A 61 -24.12 2.91 24.16
C GLN A 61 -25.06 1.77 23.73
N ASN A 62 -24.83 1.21 22.54
CA ASN A 62 -25.66 0.17 21.91
C ASN A 62 -27.06 0.61 21.44
N SER A 63 -27.34 1.92 21.40
CA SER A 63 -28.58 2.42 20.78
C SER A 63 -28.67 2.01 19.31
N ILE A 64 -29.85 1.52 18.92
CA ILE A 64 -30.16 1.29 17.51
C ILE A 64 -30.67 2.60 16.93
N VAL A 65 -29.95 3.16 15.97
CA VAL A 65 -30.35 4.38 15.27
C VAL A 65 -30.71 4.05 13.83
N VAL A 66 -31.70 4.75 13.29
CA VAL A 66 -32.07 4.68 11.87
C VAL A 66 -31.48 5.90 11.17
N TYR A 67 -30.70 5.64 10.12
CA TYR A 67 -30.16 6.67 9.24
C TYR A 67 -30.94 6.67 7.92
N PRO A 68 -31.83 7.65 7.71
CA PRO A 68 -32.40 7.91 6.41
C PRO A 68 -31.36 8.54 5.47
N SER A 69 -31.34 8.12 4.22
CA SER A 69 -30.69 8.87 3.14
C SER A 69 -31.50 10.11 2.72
N ALA A 70 -32.83 9.98 2.72
CA ALA A 70 -33.77 11.06 2.49
C ALA A 70 -35.06 10.86 3.31
N THR A 71 -35.88 11.91 3.38
CA THR A 71 -37.09 11.97 4.20
C THR A 71 -38.16 12.74 3.44
N HIS A 72 -39.38 12.76 3.96
CA HIS A 72 -40.43 13.61 3.41
C HIS A 72 -40.17 15.12 3.56
N TYR A 73 -39.18 15.53 4.37
CA TYR A 73 -38.76 16.94 4.46
C TYR A 73 -37.44 17.21 3.74
N SER A 74 -36.62 16.19 3.44
CA SER A 74 -35.28 16.38 2.88
C SER A 74 -35.22 15.87 1.44
N PRO A 75 -34.58 16.61 0.52
CA PRO A 75 -34.46 16.19 -0.88
C PRO A 75 -33.74 14.84 -1.05
N TYR A 76 -33.96 14.20 -2.20
CA TYR A 76 -33.33 12.91 -2.50
C TYR A 76 -31.81 13.03 -2.66
N PRO A 77 -31.03 11.95 -2.42
CA PRO A 77 -29.57 11.99 -2.54
C PRO A 77 -29.07 12.48 -3.89
N VAL A 78 -29.78 12.16 -4.98
CA VAL A 78 -29.44 12.63 -6.33
C VAL A 78 -29.53 14.15 -6.43
N THR A 79 -30.56 14.75 -5.83
CA THR A 79 -30.72 16.21 -5.76
C THR A 79 -29.67 16.86 -4.86
N LEU A 80 -29.32 16.20 -3.74
CA LEU A 80 -28.37 16.74 -2.76
C LEU A 80 -26.90 16.66 -3.21
N TYR A 81 -26.53 15.57 -3.89
CA TYR A 81 -25.13 15.19 -4.11
C TYR A 81 -24.78 14.99 -5.59
N GLY A 82 -25.76 14.96 -6.50
CA GLY A 82 -25.54 14.60 -7.90
C GLY A 82 -24.90 13.22 -8.03
N ARG A 83 -23.75 13.13 -8.71
CA ARG A 83 -22.96 11.88 -8.83
C ARG A 83 -22.39 11.40 -7.48
N GLY A 84 -22.28 12.28 -6.49
CA GLY A 84 -21.92 11.90 -5.12
C GLY A 84 -22.91 10.93 -4.45
N ALA A 85 -24.11 10.74 -5.03
CA ALA A 85 -25.08 9.77 -4.53
C ALA A 85 -24.51 8.35 -4.40
N TRP A 86 -23.61 7.91 -5.29
CA TRP A 86 -22.96 6.59 -5.20
C TRP A 86 -22.19 6.42 -3.88
N SER A 87 -21.34 7.40 -3.55
CA SER A 87 -20.58 7.42 -2.29
C SER A 87 -21.46 7.61 -1.05
N ALA A 88 -22.57 8.34 -1.16
CA ALA A 88 -23.53 8.48 -0.07
C ALA A 88 -24.23 7.15 0.26
N VAL A 89 -24.58 6.37 -0.77
CA VAL A 89 -25.13 5.01 -0.60
C VAL A 89 -24.10 4.09 0.04
N ASP A 90 -22.84 4.16 -0.39
CA ASP A 90 -21.75 3.40 0.23
C ASP A 90 -21.68 3.69 1.73
N LEU A 91 -21.62 4.97 2.13
CA LEU A 91 -21.55 5.35 3.54
C LEU A 91 -22.75 4.81 4.33
N LEU A 92 -23.96 5.03 3.81
CA LEU A 92 -25.21 4.59 4.45
C LEU A 92 -25.21 3.09 4.76
N TYR A 93 -24.78 2.26 3.81
CA TYR A 93 -24.78 0.81 3.96
C TYR A 93 -23.54 0.26 4.68
N PHE A 94 -22.48 1.05 4.85
CA PHE A 94 -21.29 0.64 5.59
C PHE A 94 -21.29 1.09 7.06
N LEU A 95 -22.09 2.08 7.46
CA LEU A 95 -22.25 2.49 8.86
C LEU A 95 -22.95 1.40 9.73
N PRO A 96 -22.70 1.29 11.04
CA PRO A 96 -23.28 0.24 11.88
C PRO A 96 -24.80 0.34 12.08
N GLU A 97 -25.36 1.52 11.91
CA GLU A 97 -26.76 1.84 12.08
C GLU A 97 -27.68 1.22 11.00
N ILE A 98 -28.99 1.35 11.15
CA ILE A 98 -29.94 0.80 10.19
C ILE A 98 -30.08 1.77 9.01
N PRO A 99 -29.64 1.40 7.80
CA PRO A 99 -29.88 2.22 6.62
C PRO A 99 -31.38 2.22 6.31
N SER A 100 -31.94 3.40 6.06
CA SER A 100 -33.32 3.58 5.60
C SER A 100 -33.30 4.41 4.32
N THR A 101 -34.06 3.94 3.32
CA THR A 101 -34.20 4.63 2.03
C THR A 101 -35.62 5.11 1.86
N PHE A 102 -35.79 6.19 1.11
CA PHE A 102 -37.10 6.74 0.82
C PHE A 102 -37.68 6.16 -0.49
N VAL A 103 -39.00 6.22 -0.64
CA VAL A 103 -39.70 5.60 -1.78
C VAL A 103 -39.15 6.14 -3.10
N GLY A 104 -38.86 5.26 -4.06
CA GLY A 104 -38.33 5.65 -5.38
C GLY A 104 -36.86 6.07 -5.42
N GLU A 105 -36.19 6.22 -4.27
CA GLU A 105 -34.79 6.64 -4.19
C GLU A 105 -33.85 5.68 -4.92
N HIS A 106 -34.05 4.38 -4.73
CA HIS A 106 -33.30 3.32 -5.41
C HIS A 106 -33.47 3.35 -6.94
N GLY A 107 -34.54 3.99 -7.45
CA GLY A 107 -34.76 4.23 -8.87
C GLY A 107 -34.04 5.46 -9.40
N GLY A 108 -33.26 6.15 -8.57
CA GLY A 108 -32.56 7.39 -8.95
C GLY A 108 -33.49 8.61 -9.01
N TRP A 109 -34.61 8.59 -8.30
CA TRP A 109 -35.54 9.73 -8.30
C TRP A 109 -34.86 10.99 -7.77
N ALA A 110 -35.03 12.09 -8.51
CA ALA A 110 -34.60 13.43 -8.14
C ALA A 110 -35.86 14.29 -7.94
N MET A 111 -36.36 14.30 -6.71
CA MET A 111 -37.57 15.02 -6.33
C MET A 111 -37.31 15.88 -5.10
N GLU A 112 -38.07 16.95 -4.98
CA GLU A 112 -38.25 17.71 -3.74
C GLU A 112 -39.70 17.53 -3.29
N TYR A 113 -39.92 17.26 -2.01
CA TYR A 113 -41.28 17.23 -1.47
C TYR A 113 -41.67 18.63 -1.00
N ASP A 114 -42.64 19.23 -1.67
CA ASP A 114 -43.17 20.52 -1.24
C ASP A 114 -44.25 20.30 -0.17
N LEU A 115 -43.96 20.81 1.03
CA LEU A 115 -44.84 20.72 2.19
C LEU A 115 -46.12 21.53 2.04
N SER A 116 -46.06 22.64 1.29
CA SER A 116 -47.21 23.53 1.09
C SER A 116 -48.24 22.89 0.17
N SER A 117 -47.79 22.24 -0.91
CA SER A 117 -48.66 21.54 -1.85
C SER A 117 -48.87 20.06 -1.50
N LYS A 118 -48.09 19.49 -0.58
CA LYS A 118 -48.03 18.05 -0.26
C LYS A 118 -47.79 17.18 -1.49
N THR A 119 -47.02 17.68 -2.45
CA THR A 119 -46.70 16.97 -3.70
C THR A 119 -45.21 16.86 -3.90
N PHE A 120 -44.79 15.75 -4.51
CA PHE A 120 -43.45 15.64 -5.07
C PHE A 120 -43.33 16.56 -6.29
N ARG A 121 -42.37 17.48 -6.25
CA ARG A 121 -41.96 18.28 -7.38
C ARG A 121 -40.71 17.64 -7.96
N HIS A 122 -40.75 17.34 -9.26
CA HIS A 122 -39.53 16.96 -9.97
C HIS A 122 -38.59 18.16 -9.98
N THR A 123 -37.34 17.96 -9.55
CA THR A 123 -36.31 18.97 -9.76
C THR A 123 -35.95 18.97 -11.23
N THR A 124 -36.12 20.11 -11.90
CA THR A 124 -35.70 20.38 -13.29
C THR A 124 -34.17 20.44 -13.46
N SER A 125 -33.41 19.86 -12.53
CA SER A 125 -31.95 19.91 -12.58
C SER A 125 -31.44 19.08 -13.76
N ASP A 126 -30.73 19.73 -14.68
CA ASP A 126 -29.99 19.20 -15.83
C ASP A 126 -28.90 18.15 -15.50
N HIS A 127 -28.88 17.62 -14.27
CA HIS A 127 -28.06 16.47 -13.92
C HIS A 127 -28.63 15.26 -14.64
N SER A 128 -28.14 15.01 -15.85
CA SER A 128 -28.56 13.93 -16.73
C SER A 128 -28.79 12.63 -15.95
N VAL A 129 -30.06 12.29 -15.76
CA VAL A 129 -30.57 11.07 -15.12
C VAL A 129 -29.96 9.81 -15.77
N SER A 130 -29.46 9.91 -17.01
CA SER A 130 -28.76 8.84 -17.71
C SER A 130 -27.53 8.30 -16.96
N SER A 131 -26.80 9.13 -16.22
CA SER A 131 -25.60 8.67 -15.49
C SER A 131 -25.88 7.91 -14.19
N LEU A 132 -27.14 7.85 -13.76
CA LEU A 132 -27.58 7.15 -12.54
C LEU A 132 -28.56 6.01 -12.84
N ALA A 133 -28.74 5.63 -14.10
CA ALA A 133 -29.62 4.53 -14.49
C ALA A 133 -29.30 3.21 -13.74
N GLU A 134 -28.03 3.03 -13.37
CA GLU A 134 -27.51 1.84 -12.68
C GLU A 134 -27.51 1.95 -11.15
N ILE A 135 -27.92 3.09 -10.57
CA ILE A 135 -27.84 3.29 -9.12
C ILE A 135 -28.68 2.25 -8.36
N ARG A 136 -29.77 1.76 -8.96
CA ARG A 136 -30.58 0.67 -8.41
C ARG A 136 -29.75 -0.58 -8.14
N GLY A 137 -28.89 -0.96 -9.09
CA GLY A 137 -27.98 -2.09 -8.97
C GLY A 137 -27.02 -1.89 -7.79
N HIS A 138 -26.56 -0.66 -7.59
CA HIS A 138 -25.69 -0.29 -6.46
C HIS A 138 -26.37 -0.46 -5.10
N TYR A 139 -27.59 0.05 -4.92
CA TYR A 139 -28.37 -0.16 -3.69
C TYR A 139 -28.57 -1.64 -3.39
N VAL A 140 -29.00 -2.41 -4.39
CA VAL A 140 -29.23 -3.86 -4.24
C VAL A 140 -27.94 -4.58 -3.88
N HIS A 141 -26.83 -4.21 -4.53
CA HIS A 141 -25.52 -4.78 -4.25
C HIS A 141 -25.09 -4.50 -2.80
N ARG A 142 -25.15 -3.24 -2.34
CA ARG A 142 -24.77 -2.87 -0.97
C ARG A 142 -25.67 -3.48 0.10
N ALA A 143 -26.98 -3.54 -0.14
CA ALA A 143 -27.92 -4.21 0.74
C ALA A 143 -27.62 -5.72 0.85
N THR A 144 -27.37 -6.38 -0.28
CA THR A 144 -27.04 -7.81 -0.32
C THR A 144 -25.72 -8.10 0.39
N MET A 145 -24.70 -7.28 0.14
CA MET A 145 -23.40 -7.39 0.78
C MET A 145 -23.50 -7.21 2.30
N ARG A 146 -24.20 -6.17 2.77
CA ARG A 146 -24.45 -5.95 4.21
C ARG A 146 -25.19 -7.14 4.84
N LYS A 147 -26.13 -7.76 4.13
CA LYS A 147 -26.87 -8.94 4.60
C LYS A 147 -25.98 -10.19 4.69
N ARG A 148 -25.09 -10.40 3.71
CA ARG A 148 -24.21 -11.57 3.61
C ARG A 148 -23.01 -11.48 4.57
N ILE A 149 -22.48 -10.28 4.77
CA ILE A 149 -21.24 -10.05 5.51
C ILE A 149 -21.57 -9.58 6.92
N ASN A 150 -21.48 -10.50 7.87
CA ASN A 150 -21.88 -10.26 9.27
C ASN A 150 -21.20 -9.02 9.88
N VAL A 151 -19.91 -8.79 9.64
CA VAL A 151 -19.19 -7.64 10.19
C VAL A 151 -19.77 -6.29 9.73
N LEU A 152 -20.30 -6.21 8.50
CA LEU A 152 -21.01 -5.02 8.01
C LEU A 152 -22.39 -4.89 8.63
N ASN A 153 -23.05 -6.01 8.93
CA ASN A 153 -24.39 -6.00 9.49
C ASN A 153 -24.41 -5.55 10.95
N ASP A 154 -23.59 -6.14 11.81
CA ASP A 154 -23.68 -5.96 13.27
C ASP A 154 -22.32 -5.81 13.96
N GLY A 155 -21.25 -5.53 13.21
CA GLY A 155 -19.96 -5.16 13.79
C GLY A 155 -19.94 -3.74 14.36
N GLY A 156 -19.05 -3.49 15.31
CA GLY A 156 -18.73 -2.14 15.79
C GLY A 156 -18.03 -1.31 14.72
N LEU A 157 -17.73 -0.05 15.01
CA LEU A 157 -17.00 0.85 14.13
C LEU A 157 -15.79 1.46 14.87
N ILE A 158 -14.65 1.52 14.19
CA ILE A 158 -13.47 2.32 14.60
C ILE A 158 -13.15 3.27 13.46
N LEU A 159 -13.04 4.56 13.77
CA LEU A 159 -12.64 5.58 12.79
C LEU A 159 -11.17 5.37 12.42
N LEU A 160 -10.88 5.39 11.12
CA LEU A 160 -9.53 5.30 10.57
C LEU A 160 -9.22 6.56 9.78
N TYR A 161 -7.95 6.76 9.42
CA TYR A 161 -7.55 7.93 8.65
C TYR A 161 -6.91 7.49 7.34
N ALA A 162 -7.45 8.01 6.22
CA ALA A 162 -6.78 7.96 4.93
C ALA A 162 -5.68 9.03 4.92
N LYS A 163 -4.46 8.64 4.56
CA LYS A 163 -3.26 9.48 4.58
C LYS A 163 -2.66 9.57 3.19
N VAL A 164 -2.30 10.79 2.78
CA VAL A 164 -1.54 11.03 1.54
C VAL A 164 -0.05 10.83 1.79
N ASN A 165 0.40 11.23 2.98
CA ASN A 165 1.77 11.05 3.46
C ASN A 165 1.74 10.81 4.98
N SER A 166 2.90 10.67 5.62
CA SER A 166 2.98 10.38 7.07
C SER A 166 2.34 11.44 7.98
N LYS A 167 2.17 12.68 7.50
CA LYS A 167 1.70 13.83 8.28
C LYS A 167 0.32 14.35 7.86
N THR A 168 -0.09 14.13 6.61
CA THR A 168 -1.27 14.76 6.02
C THR A 168 -2.36 13.73 5.75
N TRP A 169 -3.55 13.98 6.30
CA TRP A 169 -4.75 13.20 6.03
C TRP A 169 -5.40 13.65 4.74
N HIS A 170 -6.11 12.74 4.09
CA HIS A 170 -6.86 13.05 2.88
C HIS A 170 -8.15 13.79 3.25
N ASP A 171 -8.36 14.97 2.65
CA ASP A 171 -9.49 15.86 2.94
C ASP A 171 -10.83 15.37 2.34
N ARG A 172 -10.78 14.53 1.29
CA ARG A 172 -11.95 13.94 0.61
C ARG A 172 -12.19 12.45 0.79
N VAL A 173 -11.35 11.72 1.52
CA VAL A 173 -11.52 10.26 1.70
C VAL A 173 -11.84 9.95 3.15
N PHE A 174 -13.04 9.45 3.39
CA PHE A 174 -13.46 9.00 4.71
C PHE A 174 -13.13 7.51 4.86
N ALA A 175 -12.45 7.14 5.94
CA ALA A 175 -12.05 5.77 6.21
C ALA A 175 -12.48 5.31 7.61
N PHE A 176 -12.85 4.04 7.73
CA PHE A 176 -13.18 3.41 9.01
C PHE A 176 -13.10 1.89 8.90
N ALA A 177 -12.98 1.22 10.03
CA ALA A 177 -13.12 -0.22 10.15
C ALA A 177 -14.46 -0.58 10.77
N ARG A 178 -15.09 -1.63 10.24
CA ARG A 178 -16.11 -2.40 10.94
C ARG A 178 -15.47 -3.64 11.53
N PHE A 179 -15.79 -4.00 12.76
CA PHE A 179 -15.14 -5.14 13.43
C PHE A 179 -16.16 -5.98 14.21
N LYS A 180 -15.95 -7.30 14.19
CA LYS A 180 -16.74 -8.26 14.98
C LYS A 180 -15.92 -9.52 15.21
N LEU A 181 -15.59 -9.82 16.47
CA LEU A 181 -14.70 -10.94 16.82
C LEU A 181 -13.40 -10.83 16.00
N ASN A 182 -12.98 -11.93 15.35
CA ASN A 182 -11.75 -11.99 14.55
C ASN A 182 -11.95 -11.57 13.07
N LYS A 183 -13.03 -10.83 12.77
CA LYS A 183 -13.33 -10.38 11.41
C LYS A 183 -13.43 -8.87 11.37
N MET A 184 -12.80 -8.27 10.37
CA MET A 184 -12.84 -6.84 10.13
C MET A 184 -13.20 -6.54 8.67
N ALA A 185 -13.79 -5.38 8.45
CA ALA A 185 -13.96 -4.80 7.12
C ALA A 185 -13.37 -3.39 7.16
N ILE A 186 -12.38 -3.12 6.33
CA ILE A 186 -11.77 -1.80 6.17
C ILE A 186 -12.47 -1.11 5.01
N ILE A 187 -13.07 0.05 5.28
CA ILE A 187 -13.82 0.82 4.30
C ILE A 187 -13.11 2.16 4.10
N ALA A 188 -12.97 2.57 2.84
CA ALA A 188 -12.64 3.94 2.48
C ALA A 188 -13.54 4.38 1.32
N ILE A 189 -14.01 5.62 1.37
CA ILE A 189 -14.97 6.19 0.42
C ILE A 189 -14.41 7.50 -0.10
N ASN A 190 -14.24 7.61 -1.41
CA ASN A 190 -13.82 8.83 -2.08
C ASN A 190 -15.04 9.72 -2.34
N PHE A 191 -15.11 10.88 -1.69
CA PHE A 191 -16.17 11.87 -1.92
C PHE A 191 -15.79 12.92 -2.98
N ASN A 192 -14.65 12.76 -3.64
CA ASN A 192 -14.17 13.68 -4.66
C ASN A 192 -14.71 13.35 -6.06
N ASP A 193 -14.74 14.35 -6.93
CA ASP A 193 -15.02 14.21 -8.38
C ASP A 193 -13.78 13.78 -9.19
N VAL A 194 -12.61 13.68 -8.53
CA VAL A 194 -11.36 13.18 -9.10
C VAL A 194 -10.88 11.91 -8.38
N GLU A 195 -9.94 11.23 -9.02
CA GLU A 195 -9.24 10.09 -8.44
C GLU A 195 -8.44 10.50 -7.21
N SER A 196 -8.41 9.64 -6.19
CA SER A 196 -7.75 9.89 -4.90
C SER A 196 -6.80 8.75 -4.57
N THR A 197 -5.52 9.05 -4.37
CA THR A 197 -4.49 8.09 -3.92
C THR A 197 -4.12 8.33 -2.47
N PHE A 198 -4.16 7.27 -1.66
CA PHE A 198 -3.90 7.33 -0.22
C PHE A 198 -3.51 5.94 0.32
N TYR A 199 -3.04 5.89 1.56
CA TYR A 199 -2.99 4.65 2.35
C TYR A 199 -3.82 4.82 3.61
N ILE A 200 -4.27 3.72 4.21
CA ILE A 200 -5.06 3.78 5.45
C ILE A 200 -4.14 3.48 6.64
N ASP A 201 -4.24 4.30 7.68
CA ASP A 201 -3.52 4.07 8.93
C ASP A 201 -4.21 3.01 9.78
N PHE A 202 -3.58 1.85 9.95
CA PHE A 202 -4.11 0.73 10.72
C PHE A 202 -3.71 0.74 12.20
N ASN A 203 -2.90 1.71 12.64
CA ASN A 203 -2.51 1.82 14.05
C ASN A 203 -3.68 1.79 15.06
N PRO A 204 -4.85 2.43 14.79
CA PRO A 204 -6.00 2.34 15.69
C PRO A 204 -6.54 0.91 15.91
N LEU A 205 -6.19 -0.02 15.02
CA LEU A 205 -6.64 -1.41 15.06
C LEU A 205 -5.68 -2.34 15.82
N ARG A 206 -4.50 -1.86 16.25
CA ARG A 206 -3.45 -2.70 16.87
C ARG A 206 -3.96 -3.62 17.98
N ASN A 207 -4.86 -3.11 18.82
CA ASN A 207 -5.40 -3.84 19.97
C ASN A 207 -6.51 -4.84 19.60
N LEU A 208 -6.99 -4.84 18.35
CA LEU A 208 -7.98 -5.80 17.87
C LEU A 208 -7.34 -7.06 17.29
N PHE A 209 -6.05 -7.00 16.97
CA PHE A 209 -5.31 -8.12 16.43
C PHE A 209 -4.79 -9.01 17.56
N ASP A 210 -4.95 -10.32 17.39
CA ASP A 210 -4.40 -11.29 18.33
C ASP A 210 -2.92 -11.51 17.99
N THR A 211 -2.04 -11.29 18.97
CA THR A 211 -0.59 -11.50 18.82
C THR A 211 -0.22 -12.97 18.65
N ASN A 212 -1.13 -13.89 18.93
CA ASN A 212 -0.91 -15.32 18.72
C ASN A 212 -1.17 -15.77 17.27
N HIS A 213 -1.76 -14.91 16.43
CA HIS A 213 -2.04 -15.21 15.03
C HIS A 213 -1.00 -14.55 14.12
N ASN A 214 -0.40 -15.36 13.26
CA ASN A 214 0.72 -14.93 12.41
C ASN A 214 0.30 -14.53 10.98
N ILE A 215 -0.90 -14.92 10.54
CA ILE A 215 -1.31 -14.80 9.13
C ILE A 215 -2.67 -14.11 9.02
N TYR A 216 -2.69 -12.99 8.31
CA TYR A 216 -3.89 -12.23 8.00
C TYR A 216 -4.19 -12.28 6.52
N LYS A 217 -5.42 -12.68 6.18
CA LYS A 217 -5.94 -12.71 4.82
C LYS A 217 -6.80 -11.48 4.57
N ARG A 218 -6.54 -10.82 3.44
CA ARG A 218 -7.28 -9.67 2.92
C ARG A 218 -8.01 -10.05 1.63
N GLU A 219 -9.31 -9.80 1.57
CA GLU A 219 -10.16 -10.02 0.39
C GLU A 219 -10.94 -8.74 0.06
N ASP A 220 -11.20 -8.47 -1.22
CA ASP A 220 -12.08 -7.37 -1.60
C ASP A 220 -13.55 -7.85 -1.61
N TYR A 221 -14.38 -7.24 -0.77
CA TYR A 221 -15.80 -7.57 -0.68
C TYR A 221 -16.65 -6.94 -1.78
N ILE A 222 -16.21 -5.83 -2.37
CA ILE A 222 -16.89 -5.16 -3.48
C ILE A 222 -16.55 -5.86 -4.79
N ASN A 223 -15.29 -6.29 -4.95
CA ASN A 223 -14.81 -7.02 -6.11
C ASN A 223 -14.18 -8.38 -5.71
N PRO A 224 -15.02 -9.41 -5.43
CA PRO A 224 -14.52 -10.72 -5.02
C PRO A 224 -13.72 -11.48 -6.08
N SER A 225 -13.59 -10.94 -7.30
CA SER A 225 -12.76 -11.52 -8.35
C SER A 225 -11.27 -11.23 -8.16
N GLU A 226 -10.93 -10.24 -7.34
CA GLU A 226 -9.54 -9.94 -6.98
C GLU A 226 -8.96 -11.03 -6.08
N ALA A 227 -7.72 -11.41 -6.36
CA ALA A 227 -7.02 -12.43 -5.58
C ALA A 227 -6.81 -11.95 -4.14
N ALA A 228 -7.01 -12.86 -3.19
CA ALA A 228 -6.75 -12.58 -1.79
C ALA A 228 -5.27 -12.32 -1.54
N MET A 229 -4.96 -11.38 -0.66
CA MET A 229 -3.60 -11.06 -0.24
C MET A 229 -3.35 -11.50 1.20
N TYR A 230 -2.12 -11.90 1.48
CA TYR A 230 -1.71 -12.43 2.79
C TYR A 230 -0.62 -11.54 3.38
N PHE A 231 -0.76 -11.25 4.67
CA PHE A 231 0.10 -10.34 5.43
C PHE A 231 0.49 -10.95 6.78
N SER A 232 1.70 -10.66 7.24
CA SER A 232 2.03 -10.77 8.66
C SER A 232 1.36 -9.63 9.43
N LEU A 233 1.34 -9.71 10.75
CA LEU A 233 0.79 -8.63 11.58
C LEU A 233 1.52 -7.30 11.37
N GLU A 234 2.85 -7.35 11.37
CA GLU A 234 3.70 -6.16 11.20
C GLU A 234 3.51 -5.51 9.83
N GLU A 235 3.43 -6.32 8.78
CA GLU A 235 3.14 -5.83 7.42
C GLU A 235 1.76 -5.19 7.36
N LEU A 236 0.75 -5.84 7.93
CA LEU A 236 -0.61 -5.33 7.91
C LEU A 236 -0.73 -3.99 8.63
N LEU A 237 -0.06 -3.82 9.76
CA LEU A 237 -0.16 -2.61 10.60
C LEU A 237 0.70 -1.45 10.09
N HIS A 238 1.89 -1.74 9.56
CA HIS A 238 2.91 -0.72 9.33
C HIS A 238 3.26 -0.51 7.86
N GLU A 239 3.00 -1.49 6.99
CA GLU A 239 3.23 -1.31 5.56
C GLU A 239 2.18 -0.36 4.96
N LYS A 240 2.66 0.67 4.25
CA LYS A 240 1.79 1.68 3.64
C LYS A 240 1.22 1.17 2.32
N GLN A 241 0.11 0.44 2.41
CA GLN A 241 -0.61 -0.06 1.25
C GLN A 241 -1.29 1.10 0.50
N GLN A 242 -0.68 1.56 -0.59
CA GLN A 242 -1.24 2.61 -1.43
C GLN A 242 -2.47 2.08 -2.18
N VAL A 243 -3.54 2.85 -2.15
CA VAL A 243 -4.82 2.59 -2.81
C VAL A 243 -5.18 3.81 -3.63
N THR A 244 -5.67 3.55 -4.83
CA THR A 244 -6.22 4.59 -5.69
C THR A 244 -7.70 4.32 -5.93
N LEU A 245 -8.56 5.25 -5.51
CA LEU A 245 -10.00 5.18 -5.70
C LEU A 245 -10.46 6.16 -6.77
N GLN A 246 -11.24 5.65 -7.72
CA GLN A 246 -11.94 6.45 -8.72
C GLN A 246 -12.95 7.42 -8.07
N PRO A 247 -13.38 8.49 -8.77
CA PRO A 247 -14.37 9.43 -8.28
C PRO A 247 -15.64 8.73 -7.75
N TYR A 248 -16.09 9.12 -6.56
CA TYR A 248 -17.31 8.59 -5.92
C TYR A 248 -17.36 7.07 -5.72
N LYS A 249 -16.20 6.39 -5.72
CA LYS A 249 -16.10 4.95 -5.42
C LYS A 249 -15.61 4.70 -4.00
N SER A 250 -15.87 3.48 -3.53
CA SER A 250 -15.42 2.97 -2.24
C SER A 250 -14.63 1.68 -2.41
N MET A 251 -13.72 1.40 -1.48
CA MET A 251 -13.16 0.07 -1.23
C MET A 251 -13.81 -0.55 0.03
N CYS A 252 -13.86 -1.88 0.08
CA CYS A 252 -14.23 -2.61 1.30
C CYS A 252 -13.41 -3.90 1.38
N TRP A 253 -12.34 -3.87 2.17
CA TRP A 253 -11.48 -5.03 2.36
C TRP A 253 -11.89 -5.83 3.59
N GLY A 254 -12.25 -7.09 3.40
CA GLY A 254 -12.38 -8.06 4.48
C GLY A 254 -11.01 -8.48 4.99
N ILE A 255 -10.79 -8.37 6.30
CA ILE A 255 -9.59 -8.87 6.97
C ILE A 255 -9.99 -9.96 7.95
N PHE A 256 -9.30 -11.10 7.85
CA PHE A 256 -9.54 -12.26 8.70
C PHE A 256 -8.24 -12.92 9.12
N THR A 257 -8.25 -13.56 10.28
CA THR A 257 -7.20 -14.49 10.68
C THR A 257 -7.30 -15.77 9.86
N GLU A 258 -6.20 -16.18 9.21
CA GLU A 258 -6.13 -17.47 8.52
C GLU A 258 -5.56 -18.53 9.48
N ILE A 259 -6.01 -19.78 9.33
CA ILE A 259 -5.44 -20.91 10.06
C ILE A 259 -4.00 -21.09 9.58
N ASP A 260 -3.08 -21.14 10.54
CA ASP A 260 -1.67 -21.36 10.25
C ASP A 260 -1.46 -22.77 9.67
N SER A 261 -1.22 -22.82 8.37
CA SER A 261 -1.00 -24.05 7.61
C SER A 261 0.22 -23.88 6.70
N PRO A 262 0.93 -24.96 6.31
CA PRO A 262 2.07 -24.87 5.41
C PRO A 262 1.73 -24.16 4.08
N ALA A 263 0.52 -24.37 3.56
CA ALA A 263 0.04 -23.69 2.36
C ALA A 263 -0.16 -22.19 2.57
N ALA A 264 -0.82 -21.78 3.67
CA ALA A 264 -1.03 -20.36 3.98
C ALA A 264 0.30 -19.64 4.25
N ARG A 265 1.24 -20.28 4.95
CA ARG A 265 2.60 -19.74 5.15
C ARG A 265 3.31 -19.53 3.82
N ARG A 266 3.26 -20.52 2.92
CA ARG A 266 3.87 -20.41 1.59
C ARG A 266 3.35 -19.19 0.82
N VAL A 267 2.02 -19.02 0.78
CA VAL A 267 1.38 -17.88 0.11
C VAL A 267 1.72 -16.55 0.79
N LEU A 268 1.78 -16.52 2.12
CA LEU A 268 2.24 -15.36 2.87
C LEU A 268 3.67 -14.95 2.49
N PHE A 269 4.60 -15.91 2.48
CA PHE A 269 5.98 -15.65 2.11
C PHE A 269 6.12 -15.18 0.67
N GLU A 270 5.37 -15.78 -0.26
CA GLU A 270 5.34 -15.35 -1.66
C GLU A 270 4.85 -13.89 -1.79
N HIS A 271 3.72 -13.56 -1.14
CA HIS A 271 3.21 -12.19 -1.15
C HIS A 271 4.16 -11.20 -0.47
N SER A 272 4.77 -11.57 0.66
CA SER A 272 5.77 -10.76 1.35
C SER A 272 7.02 -10.54 0.50
N PHE A 273 7.47 -11.57 -0.24
CA PHE A 273 8.60 -11.48 -1.16
C PHE A 273 8.32 -10.50 -2.31
N HIS A 274 7.14 -10.57 -2.92
CA HIS A 274 6.75 -9.62 -3.96
C HIS A 274 6.66 -8.18 -3.45
N ARG A 275 6.14 -7.98 -2.22
CA ARG A 275 6.12 -6.66 -1.58
C ARG A 275 7.51 -6.15 -1.28
N LEU A 276 8.41 -7.00 -0.79
CA LEU A 276 9.82 -6.64 -0.57
C LEU A 276 10.50 -6.18 -1.86
N ALA A 277 10.28 -6.92 -2.96
CA ALA A 277 10.80 -6.54 -4.27
C ALA A 277 10.33 -5.14 -4.67
N TYR A 278 9.03 -4.88 -4.55
CA TYR A 278 8.42 -3.59 -4.83
C TYR A 278 9.01 -2.47 -3.95
N ASN A 279 9.12 -2.72 -2.64
CA ASN A 279 9.64 -1.73 -1.70
C ASN A 279 11.09 -1.35 -2.02
N LEU A 280 11.95 -2.33 -2.30
CA LEU A 280 13.34 -2.09 -2.67
C LEU A 280 13.48 -1.37 -4.02
N GLU A 281 12.69 -1.75 -5.03
CA GLU A 281 12.69 -1.10 -6.35
C GLU A 281 12.27 0.38 -6.29
N HIS A 282 11.41 0.75 -5.34
CA HIS A 282 10.89 2.12 -5.18
C HIS A 282 11.56 2.91 -4.03
N GLY A 283 12.60 2.35 -3.39
CA GLY A 283 13.28 2.99 -2.26
C GLY A 283 12.39 3.21 -1.04
N ILE A 284 11.37 2.37 -0.86
CA ILE A 284 10.48 2.35 0.31
C ILE A 284 11.15 1.52 1.41
N ASP A 285 11.08 1.99 2.65
CA ASP A 285 11.64 1.31 3.82
C ASP A 285 11.06 -0.12 3.98
N PRO A 286 11.87 -1.18 3.87
CA PRO A 286 11.42 -2.56 3.99
C PRO A 286 11.36 -3.07 5.44
N SER A 287 11.64 -2.24 6.45
CA SER A 287 11.82 -2.68 7.86
C SER A 287 10.65 -3.48 8.47
N HIS A 288 9.43 -3.27 7.97
CA HIS A 288 8.22 -3.97 8.45
C HIS A 288 7.82 -5.17 7.59
N ASN A 289 8.55 -5.47 6.52
CA ASN A 289 8.31 -6.64 5.69
C ASN A 289 8.76 -7.92 6.41
N LEU A 290 7.95 -8.98 6.34
CA LEU A 290 8.22 -10.24 7.04
C LEU A 290 9.56 -10.83 6.62
N VAL A 291 9.76 -11.03 5.31
CA VAL A 291 10.96 -11.64 4.73
C VAL A 291 12.20 -10.83 5.09
N TYR A 292 12.12 -9.50 4.98
CA TYR A 292 13.23 -8.63 5.34
C TYR A 292 13.58 -8.73 6.83
N SER A 293 12.56 -8.73 7.70
CA SER A 293 12.77 -8.78 9.15
C SER A 293 13.34 -10.12 9.62
N ASP A 294 12.86 -11.23 9.07
CA ASP A 294 13.33 -12.57 9.40
C ASP A 294 14.76 -12.77 8.89
N PHE A 295 15.05 -12.26 7.69
CA PHE A 295 16.38 -12.26 7.11
C PHE A 295 17.39 -11.49 7.97
N CYS A 296 17.07 -10.26 8.37
CA CYS A 296 17.97 -9.45 9.20
C CYS A 296 18.22 -10.11 10.56
N LYS A 297 17.17 -10.66 11.20
CA LYS A 297 17.31 -11.40 12.46
C LYS A 297 18.18 -12.63 12.30
N ALA A 298 17.98 -13.41 11.24
CA ALA A 298 18.77 -14.62 10.99
C ALA A 298 20.25 -14.30 10.75
N PHE A 299 20.54 -13.19 10.07
CA PHE A 299 21.91 -12.71 9.83
C PHE A 299 22.61 -12.22 11.11
N ASP A 300 21.88 -11.51 11.98
CA ASP A 300 22.43 -10.98 13.22
C ASP A 300 22.67 -12.06 14.28
N ASP A 301 21.86 -13.13 14.27
CA ASP A 301 21.90 -14.22 15.26
C ASP A 301 23.09 -15.18 15.07
N SER A 302 23.10 -16.00 14.01
CA SER A 302 24.20 -16.94 13.75
C SER A 302 24.28 -17.38 12.29
N ILE A 303 25.44 -17.87 11.87
CA ILE A 303 25.67 -18.42 10.52
C ILE A 303 24.72 -19.60 10.25
N GLN A 304 24.45 -20.43 11.25
CA GLN A 304 23.55 -21.58 11.14
C GLN A 304 22.09 -21.14 11.01
N THR A 305 21.67 -20.13 11.77
CA THR A 305 20.32 -19.56 11.67
C THR A 305 20.10 -18.95 10.28
N PHE A 306 21.11 -18.26 9.74
CA PHE A 306 21.09 -17.71 8.39
C PHE A 306 20.98 -18.80 7.31
N ASP A 307 21.80 -19.85 7.38
CA ASP A 307 21.76 -20.97 6.44
C ASP A 307 20.39 -21.67 6.46
N HIS A 308 19.86 -21.91 7.66
CA HIS A 308 18.53 -22.49 7.83
C HIS A 308 17.41 -21.61 7.28
N PHE A 309 17.52 -20.28 7.42
CA PHE A 309 16.58 -19.34 6.82
C PHE A 309 16.60 -19.45 5.29
N VAL A 310 17.79 -19.43 4.67
CA VAL A 310 17.93 -19.53 3.20
C VAL A 310 17.40 -20.87 2.68
N ASP A 311 17.72 -21.97 3.36
CA ASP A 311 17.20 -23.31 3.02
C ASP A 311 15.66 -23.33 3.09
N THR A 312 15.09 -22.86 4.21
CA THR A 312 13.64 -22.83 4.43
C THR A 312 12.93 -21.97 3.39
N PHE A 313 13.50 -20.80 3.07
CA PHE A 313 12.91 -19.87 2.13
C PHE A 313 12.97 -20.40 0.69
N THR A 314 14.10 -21.02 0.33
CA THR A 314 14.28 -21.66 -0.99
C THR A 314 13.27 -22.80 -1.21
N GLN A 315 12.94 -23.56 -0.17
CA GLN A 315 11.94 -24.63 -0.23
C GLN A 315 10.50 -24.11 -0.36
N GLN A 316 10.22 -22.90 0.12
CA GLN A 316 8.87 -22.33 0.12
C GLN A 316 8.56 -21.55 -1.16
N LEU A 317 9.55 -20.93 -1.79
CA LEU A 317 9.31 -20.11 -2.97
C LEU A 317 9.00 -20.92 -4.25
N PRO A 318 8.17 -20.39 -5.15
CA PRO A 318 8.05 -20.90 -6.52
C PRO A 318 9.36 -20.71 -7.32
N GLN A 319 9.62 -21.57 -8.30
CA GLN A 319 10.83 -21.54 -9.12
C GLN A 319 11.06 -20.17 -9.82
N ALA A 320 9.99 -19.51 -10.26
CA ALA A 320 10.08 -18.18 -10.88
C ALA A 320 10.63 -17.11 -9.92
N SER A 321 10.28 -17.21 -8.63
CA SER A 321 10.74 -16.28 -7.58
C SER A 321 12.16 -16.59 -7.14
N LEU A 322 12.59 -17.86 -7.19
CA LEU A 322 13.97 -18.26 -6.88
C LEU A 322 15.00 -17.57 -7.78
N ASN A 323 14.71 -17.39 -9.07
CA ASN A 323 15.61 -16.70 -9.99
C ASN A 323 15.83 -15.22 -9.62
N ARG A 324 14.86 -14.59 -8.93
CA ARG A 324 14.96 -13.19 -8.47
C ARG A 324 15.52 -13.08 -7.05
N PHE A 325 15.57 -14.18 -6.30
CA PHE A 325 15.94 -14.21 -4.90
C PHE A 325 17.35 -13.64 -4.62
N PRO A 326 18.42 -14.04 -5.34
CA PRO A 326 19.77 -13.51 -5.08
C PRO A 326 19.86 -11.98 -5.20
N THR A 327 19.30 -11.42 -6.27
CA THR A 327 19.29 -9.97 -6.51
C THR A 327 18.50 -9.24 -5.43
N LEU A 328 17.36 -9.80 -5.03
CA LEU A 328 16.53 -9.21 -3.99
C LEU A 328 17.21 -9.24 -2.61
N ILE A 329 17.85 -10.36 -2.25
CA ILE A 329 18.63 -10.48 -1.02
C ILE A 329 19.80 -9.51 -1.03
N ARG A 330 20.53 -9.38 -2.15
CA ARG A 330 21.58 -8.35 -2.28
C ARG A 330 21.02 -6.95 -1.99
N ASN A 331 19.89 -6.59 -2.59
CA ASN A 331 19.31 -5.26 -2.39
C ASN A 331 18.84 -5.06 -0.94
N ALA A 332 18.26 -6.08 -0.32
CA ALA A 332 17.92 -6.07 1.09
C ALA A 332 19.17 -5.89 1.98
N LEU A 333 20.26 -6.60 1.68
CA LEU A 333 21.54 -6.49 2.36
C LEU A 333 22.16 -5.10 2.23
N ALA A 334 22.05 -4.48 1.05
CA ALA A 334 22.53 -3.13 0.85
C ALA A 334 21.79 -2.11 1.74
N VAL A 335 20.52 -2.37 2.09
CA VAL A 335 19.74 -1.53 3.01
C VAL A 335 20.06 -1.85 4.48
N SER A 336 20.31 -3.11 4.82
CA SER A 336 20.56 -3.53 6.20
C SER A 336 21.98 -3.22 6.68
N VAL A 337 22.99 -3.31 5.81
CA VAL A 337 24.40 -3.06 6.14
C VAL A 337 24.63 -1.56 6.33
N ARG A 338 24.94 -1.16 7.57
CA ARG A 338 25.19 0.24 7.93
C ARG A 338 26.68 0.57 8.12
N SER A 339 27.54 -0.45 8.17
CA SER A 339 28.98 -0.30 8.35
C SER A 339 29.79 -1.25 7.47
N THR A 340 31.03 -0.87 7.16
CA THR A 340 31.98 -1.72 6.43
C THR A 340 32.23 -3.06 7.14
N GLU A 341 32.25 -3.06 8.48
CA GLU A 341 32.44 -4.26 9.28
C GLU A 341 31.29 -5.26 9.09
N GLN A 342 30.05 -4.80 9.09
CA GLN A 342 28.88 -5.64 8.81
C GLN A 342 28.92 -6.21 7.37
N GLY A 343 29.34 -5.39 6.40
CA GLY A 343 29.52 -5.83 5.01
C GLY A 343 30.60 -6.92 4.88
N ASN A 344 31.72 -6.78 5.58
CA ASN A 344 32.78 -7.79 5.58
C ASN A 344 32.34 -9.09 6.27
N LYS A 345 31.65 -8.99 7.41
CA LYS A 345 31.06 -10.15 8.11
C LYS A 345 30.11 -10.92 7.19
N LEU A 346 29.30 -10.19 6.43
CA LEU A 346 28.35 -10.76 5.47
C LEU A 346 29.06 -11.53 4.36
N ILE A 347 30.03 -10.92 3.68
CA ILE A 347 30.77 -11.57 2.60
C ILE A 347 31.47 -12.83 3.12
N ALA A 348 32.16 -12.74 4.26
CA ALA A 348 32.83 -13.89 4.88
C ALA A 348 31.83 -15.01 5.26
N THR A 349 30.63 -14.66 5.72
CA THR A 349 29.57 -15.64 6.03
C THR A 349 29.10 -16.36 4.77
N LEU A 350 28.88 -15.63 3.68
CA LEU A 350 28.46 -16.19 2.40
C LEU A 350 29.53 -17.10 1.78
N GLU A 351 30.81 -16.70 1.84
CA GLU A 351 31.94 -17.51 1.39
C GLU A 351 32.05 -18.82 2.17
N TYR A 352 31.99 -18.75 3.51
CA TYR A 352 32.01 -19.92 4.38
C TYR A 352 30.87 -20.90 4.07
N LEU A 353 29.64 -20.39 3.88
CA LEU A 353 28.48 -21.24 3.60
C LEU A 353 28.56 -21.90 2.22
N LYS A 354 29.07 -21.18 1.21
CA LYS A 354 29.36 -21.73 -0.12
C LYS A 354 30.34 -22.91 -0.02
N GLU A 355 31.49 -22.71 0.62
CA GLU A 355 32.51 -23.76 0.78
C GLU A 355 32.00 -24.98 1.56
N LYS A 356 31.24 -24.73 2.63
CA LYS A 356 30.65 -25.79 3.47
C LYS A 356 29.65 -26.64 2.68
N LYS A 357 28.79 -26.05 1.86
CA LYS A 357 27.79 -26.81 1.11
C LYS A 357 28.37 -27.53 -0.12
N ASP A 358 29.49 -27.03 -0.66
CA ASP A 358 30.25 -27.74 -1.69
C ASP A 358 30.91 -29.03 -1.15
N THR A 359 31.16 -29.11 0.15
CA THR A 359 31.83 -30.25 0.80
C THR A 359 30.90 -31.27 1.46
N THR A 360 29.64 -30.92 1.80
CA THR A 360 28.84 -31.71 2.76
C THR A 360 27.54 -32.34 2.21
N THR A 361 27.09 -32.02 0.99
CA THR A 361 25.69 -32.33 0.59
C THR A 361 25.59 -33.15 -0.71
N SER A 362 24.63 -34.10 -0.76
CA SER A 362 24.26 -34.88 -1.93
C SER A 362 23.99 -34.00 -3.16
N PRO A 363 24.40 -34.41 -4.38
CA PRO A 363 24.54 -33.52 -5.54
C PRO A 363 23.26 -32.85 -6.06
N GLN A 364 22.06 -33.30 -5.71
CA GLN A 364 20.81 -32.78 -6.29
C GLN A 364 20.10 -31.70 -5.43
N GLU A 365 20.11 -31.79 -4.10
CA GLU A 365 19.51 -30.76 -3.22
C GLU A 365 20.45 -29.57 -2.98
N SER A 366 21.77 -29.79 -3.04
CA SER A 366 22.81 -28.77 -2.87
C SER A 366 22.85 -27.72 -4.00
N LEU A 367 22.44 -28.11 -5.21
CA LEU A 367 22.61 -27.29 -6.42
C LEU A 367 21.81 -25.98 -6.41
N VAL A 368 20.62 -25.97 -5.82
CA VAL A 368 19.76 -24.77 -5.83
C VAL A 368 20.26 -23.74 -4.81
N VAL A 369 20.59 -24.18 -3.59
CA VAL A 369 21.04 -23.28 -2.52
C VAL A 369 22.48 -22.80 -2.75
N ASN A 370 23.38 -23.64 -3.25
CA ASN A 370 24.75 -23.21 -3.58
C ASN A 370 24.76 -22.18 -4.70
N ASN A 371 23.87 -22.34 -5.68
CA ASN A 371 23.66 -21.33 -6.71
C ASN A 371 23.21 -19.99 -6.11
N VAL A 372 22.40 -19.98 -5.05
CA VAL A 372 21.97 -18.73 -4.41
C VAL A 372 23.16 -18.00 -3.78
N TYR A 373 23.96 -18.66 -2.94
CA TYR A 373 25.11 -18.01 -2.30
C TYR A 373 26.13 -17.53 -3.33
N GLN A 374 26.43 -18.36 -4.33
CA GLN A 374 27.32 -17.98 -5.42
C GLN A 374 26.78 -16.76 -6.19
N GLN A 375 25.50 -16.74 -6.54
CA GLN A 375 24.90 -15.62 -7.27
C GLN A 375 24.88 -14.34 -6.43
N ILE A 376 24.65 -14.42 -5.12
CA ILE A 376 24.74 -13.25 -4.23
C ILE A 376 26.18 -12.71 -4.22
N LEU A 377 27.19 -13.57 -4.08
CA LEU A 377 28.60 -13.17 -4.10
C LEU A 377 28.98 -12.54 -5.45
N GLU A 378 28.60 -13.17 -6.57
CA GLU A 378 28.84 -12.66 -7.92
C GLU A 378 28.16 -11.31 -8.15
N CYS A 379 26.94 -11.12 -7.63
CA CYS A 379 26.23 -9.84 -7.72
C CYS A 379 26.89 -8.73 -6.87
N ASN A 380 27.71 -9.08 -5.88
CA ASN A 380 28.46 -8.13 -5.05
C ASN A 380 29.91 -7.96 -5.51
N ALA A 381 30.37 -8.75 -6.48
CA ALA A 381 31.69 -8.56 -7.08
C ALA A 381 31.76 -7.18 -7.75
N LEU A 382 32.81 -6.42 -7.41
CA LEU A 382 33.05 -5.13 -8.04
C LEU A 382 33.37 -5.38 -9.52
N GLY A 383 32.46 -4.97 -10.41
CA GLY A 383 32.67 -5.04 -11.85
C GLY A 383 33.73 -4.03 -12.33
N PRO A 384 34.00 -4.00 -13.65
CA PRO A 384 34.95 -3.05 -14.23
C PRO A 384 34.56 -1.61 -13.94
N LEU A 385 35.49 -0.83 -13.37
CA LEU A 385 35.30 0.60 -13.13
C LEU A 385 35.62 1.38 -14.39
N VAL A 386 34.63 2.05 -14.97
CA VAL A 386 34.81 2.83 -16.21
C VAL A 386 34.99 4.30 -15.88
N PHE A 387 36.12 4.86 -16.30
CA PHE A 387 36.42 6.30 -16.21
C PHE A 387 36.36 6.90 -17.61
N VAL A 388 35.50 7.90 -17.80
CA VAL A 388 35.43 8.68 -19.04
C VAL A 388 36.08 10.04 -18.79
N THR A 389 37.19 10.33 -19.46
CA THR A 389 37.95 11.57 -19.28
C THR A 389 38.30 12.19 -20.62
N PRO A 390 38.26 13.53 -20.75
CA PRO A 390 38.66 14.21 -21.98
C PRO A 390 40.17 14.09 -22.26
N GLU A 391 40.99 13.85 -21.24
CA GLU A 391 42.44 13.66 -21.39
C GLU A 391 43.00 12.73 -20.30
N ILE A 392 44.12 12.07 -20.58
CA ILE A 392 44.87 11.28 -19.59
C ILE A 392 45.91 12.18 -18.92
N GLY A 393 45.98 12.17 -17.59
CA GLY A 393 46.72 13.13 -16.75
C GLY A 393 48.09 13.56 -17.22
N ARG A 394 49.03 12.62 -17.37
CA ARG A 394 50.41 12.95 -17.80
C ARG A 394 50.50 13.60 -19.18
N PHE A 395 49.48 13.43 -20.02
CA PHE A 395 49.45 13.88 -21.41
C PHE A 395 48.50 15.07 -21.63
N SER A 396 47.79 15.48 -20.57
CA SER A 396 46.76 16.52 -20.58
C SER A 396 47.33 17.93 -20.53
N LYS A 397 46.90 18.81 -21.47
CA LYS A 397 47.21 20.26 -21.49
C LYS A 397 46.53 21.04 -20.36
N VAL A 398 45.48 20.49 -19.78
CA VAL A 398 44.65 21.15 -18.77
C VAL A 398 44.92 20.50 -17.42
N GLY A 399 45.75 21.14 -16.59
CA GLY A 399 46.24 20.58 -15.33
C GLY A 399 45.17 20.27 -14.27
N GLY A 400 45.57 19.51 -13.25
CA GLY A 400 44.81 19.18 -12.04
C GLY A 400 43.96 17.92 -12.19
N ILE A 401 42.79 18.06 -12.82
CA ILE A 401 41.75 17.01 -12.84
C ILE A 401 42.22 15.75 -13.57
N ALA A 402 42.87 15.89 -14.73
CA ALA A 402 43.33 14.75 -15.49
C ALA A 402 44.41 13.95 -14.73
N VAL A 403 45.27 14.64 -13.96
CA VAL A 403 46.29 14.01 -13.10
C VAL A 403 45.63 13.28 -11.94
N MET A 404 44.62 13.87 -11.31
CA MET A 404 43.86 13.22 -10.23
C MET A 404 43.13 11.96 -10.72
N VAL A 405 42.54 11.99 -11.92
CA VAL A 405 41.89 10.80 -12.51
C VAL A 405 42.94 9.72 -12.79
N ASP A 406 44.08 10.09 -13.36
CA ASP A 406 45.19 9.17 -13.64
C ASP A 406 45.70 8.49 -12.35
N GLU A 407 46.03 9.27 -11.32
CA GLU A 407 46.46 8.75 -10.00
C GLU A 407 45.40 7.87 -9.33
N LEU A 408 44.13 8.25 -9.39
CA LEU A 408 43.02 7.46 -8.86
C LEU A 408 42.88 6.12 -9.59
N THR A 409 42.93 6.13 -10.93
CA THR A 409 42.83 4.88 -11.71
C THR A 409 43.99 3.93 -11.43
N GLN A 410 45.22 4.45 -11.29
CA GLN A 410 46.38 3.65 -10.94
C GLN A 410 46.26 3.07 -9.52
N ALA A 411 45.79 3.87 -8.55
CA ALA A 411 45.54 3.41 -7.19
C ALA A 411 44.49 2.29 -7.14
N LEU A 412 43.40 2.41 -7.91
CA LEU A 412 42.35 1.38 -8.00
C LEU A 412 42.88 0.09 -8.63
N VAL A 413 43.69 0.18 -9.69
CA VAL A 413 44.36 -1.00 -10.27
C VAL A 413 45.32 -1.64 -9.26
N ALA A 414 46.06 -0.85 -8.48
CA ALA A 414 46.95 -1.36 -7.43
C ALA A 414 46.19 -2.08 -6.30
N LEU A 415 44.92 -1.70 -6.08
CA LEU A 415 44.00 -2.39 -5.17
C LEU A 415 43.35 -3.64 -5.80
N GLY A 416 43.67 -3.98 -7.04
CA GLY A 416 43.18 -5.15 -7.75
C GLY A 416 41.87 -4.93 -8.52
N CYS A 417 41.38 -3.69 -8.65
CA CYS A 417 40.20 -3.40 -9.45
C CYS A 417 40.50 -3.47 -10.95
N GLU A 418 39.57 -4.01 -11.73
CA GLU A 418 39.58 -3.83 -13.17
C GLU A 418 39.13 -2.40 -13.51
N VAL A 419 40.01 -1.62 -14.15
CA VAL A 419 39.73 -0.22 -14.51
C VAL A 419 39.82 -0.04 -16.02
N ILE A 420 38.76 0.51 -16.61
CA ILE A 420 38.66 0.83 -18.04
C ILE A 420 38.65 2.35 -18.19
N LEU A 421 39.63 2.89 -18.90
CA LEU A 421 39.72 4.31 -19.20
C LEU A 421 39.26 4.58 -20.64
N ILE A 422 38.30 5.47 -20.81
CA ILE A 422 37.83 5.98 -22.11
C ILE A 422 38.32 7.43 -22.22
N SER A 423 39.22 7.68 -23.18
CA SER A 423 39.72 9.01 -23.47
C SER A 423 40.12 9.15 -24.95
N PRO A 424 40.23 10.38 -25.47
CA PRO A 424 40.86 10.64 -26.76
C PRO A 424 42.28 10.08 -26.81
N TYR A 425 42.55 9.28 -27.84
CA TYR A 425 43.87 8.72 -28.11
C TYR A 425 44.66 9.63 -29.06
N TYR A 426 45.86 10.01 -28.66
CA TYR A 426 46.80 10.72 -29.52
C TYR A 426 47.92 9.77 -29.96
N ASN A 427 48.34 9.86 -31.22
CA ASN A 427 49.45 9.04 -31.73
C ASN A 427 50.80 9.43 -31.11
N PHE A 428 50.91 10.67 -30.64
CA PHE A 428 52.13 11.27 -30.11
C PHE A 428 51.85 11.91 -28.75
N ASP A 429 52.78 11.78 -27.82
CA ASP A 429 52.76 12.58 -26.59
C ASP A 429 53.17 14.03 -26.87
N ARG A 430 53.18 14.86 -25.82
CA ARG A 430 53.62 16.27 -25.88
C ARG A 430 55.06 16.47 -26.34
N LYS A 431 55.89 15.43 -26.28
CA LYS A 431 57.30 15.42 -26.66
C LYS A 431 57.52 14.73 -28.02
N GLY A 432 56.45 14.35 -28.73
CA GLY A 432 56.52 13.68 -30.02
C GLY A 432 56.80 12.17 -29.96
N ALA A 433 56.79 11.55 -28.78
CA ALA A 433 57.04 10.13 -28.61
C ALA A 433 55.78 9.30 -28.92
N THR A 434 55.96 8.20 -29.65
CA THR A 434 54.91 7.19 -29.92
C THR A 434 54.92 6.10 -28.85
N GLY A 435 53.79 5.40 -28.68
CA GLY A 435 53.68 4.27 -27.73
C GLY A 435 53.82 4.66 -26.26
N TYR A 436 53.61 5.93 -25.92
CA TYR A 436 53.81 6.50 -24.59
C TYR A 436 52.92 5.83 -23.52
N LEU A 437 51.69 5.44 -23.87
CA LEU A 437 50.77 4.74 -22.96
C LEU A 437 51.28 3.38 -22.51
N LYS A 438 51.95 2.64 -23.40
CA LYS A 438 52.49 1.31 -23.09
C LYS A 438 53.59 1.36 -22.03
N LYS A 439 54.35 2.46 -21.98
CA LYS A 439 55.41 2.69 -20.97
C LYS A 439 54.82 2.93 -19.58
N GLU A 440 53.58 3.42 -19.51
CA GLU A 440 52.85 3.67 -18.26
C GLU A 440 51.99 2.46 -17.85
N GLY A 441 52.17 1.30 -18.49
CA GLY A 441 51.38 0.10 -18.19
C GLY A 441 49.95 0.15 -18.73
N VAL A 442 49.57 1.16 -19.51
CA VAL A 442 48.23 1.27 -20.11
C VAL A 442 48.12 0.35 -21.32
N LYS A 443 47.18 -0.59 -21.26
CA LYS A 443 46.86 -1.51 -22.36
C LYS A 443 45.70 -0.95 -23.19
N HIS A 444 45.98 -0.59 -24.44
CA HIS A 444 44.92 -0.23 -25.40
C HIS A 444 44.06 -1.46 -25.74
N LEU A 445 42.73 -1.31 -25.68
CA LEU A 445 41.76 -2.37 -25.95
C LEU A 445 41.10 -2.23 -27.32
N LYS A 446 40.49 -1.07 -27.60
CA LYS A 446 39.81 -0.76 -28.87
C LYS A 446 39.59 0.74 -29.02
N ASN A 447 39.33 1.18 -30.25
CA ASN A 447 38.76 2.50 -30.51
C ASN A 447 37.23 2.39 -30.50
N ILE A 448 36.56 3.40 -29.93
CA ILE A 448 35.09 3.51 -29.91
C ILE A 448 34.77 4.64 -30.90
N ILE A 449 34.02 4.33 -31.96
CA ILE A 449 33.66 5.26 -33.05
C ILE A 449 32.25 5.77 -32.81
#